data_AF-A0A0M2VB78-F1
#
_entry.id   AF-A0A0M2VB78-F1
#
_cell.length_a   1.000
_cell.length_b   1.000
_cell.length_c   1.000
_cell.angle_alpha   90.00
_cell.angle_beta   90.00
_cell.angle_gamma   90.00
#
_symmetry.space_group_name_H-M   'P 1'
#
loop_
_entity.id
_entity.type
_entity.pdbx_description
1 polymer ?
#
loop_
_entity_poly.entity_id
_entity_poly.type
_entity_poly.pdbx_seq_one_letter_code
_entity_poly.pdbx_strand_id
1 'polypeptide(L)'
;MFNINVEEIKDNRILTRVDVQRITFHIRQTFERYTELVLNGYLSAESKFTDPNGDDLDAKPFYPEVERDLNYVECNLGRNLEIIRTFCFEAENPKSYLEAAGVTDGYTSGGLNDFLYETLPPCLAFEGLLRSGVMEVPCKIEHVHWLLIHFFARLKLEYGSLSYGRLPDIDMVGDQIASLGIHESYFSFRELTLLGGYKTERAVRNLASPSTPEHRRLPIIKNGRSTFLTHEVVSAWLKNVTSK
;
A
#
# COMPACT_ATOMS: atom_id res chain seq x y z
N MET A 1 10.10 -6.17 16.70
CA MET A 1 9.15 -5.47 15.81
C MET A 1 9.77 -5.48 14.42
N PHE A 2 9.08 -6.06 13.43
CA PHE A 2 9.53 -6.05 12.04
C PHE A 2 9.49 -4.59 11.56
N ASN A 3 10.65 -4.03 11.23
CA ASN A 3 10.76 -2.61 10.88
C ASN A 3 10.78 -2.51 9.34
N ILE A 4 9.63 -2.17 8.77
CA ILE A 4 9.45 -1.98 7.32
C ILE A 4 10.13 -0.68 6.93
N ASN A 5 10.96 -0.70 5.89
CA ASN A 5 11.60 0.52 5.44
C ASN A 5 10.70 1.21 4.42
N VAL A 6 9.84 2.09 4.91
CA VAL A 6 9.02 2.92 4.03
C VAL A 6 9.86 4.08 3.49
N GLU A 7 10.35 3.93 2.27
CA GLU A 7 11.12 4.97 1.57
C GLU A 7 10.31 6.26 1.33
N GLU A 8 11.02 7.38 1.21
CA GLU A 8 10.43 8.65 0.79
C GLU A 8 9.85 8.54 -0.62
N ILE A 9 8.64 9.08 -0.83
CA ILE A 9 8.04 9.13 -2.16
C ILE A 9 8.82 10.12 -3.03
N LYS A 10 9.52 9.58 -4.04
CA LYS A 10 10.27 10.32 -5.06
C LYS A 10 9.51 10.45 -6.39
N ASP A 11 8.50 9.61 -6.60
CA ASP A 11 7.67 9.63 -7.81
C ASP A 11 6.26 9.09 -7.51
N ASN A 12 5.35 9.99 -7.14
CA ASN A 12 3.95 9.65 -6.88
C ASN A 12 3.15 9.49 -8.17
N ARG A 13 3.39 8.40 -8.90
CA ARG A 13 2.55 8.03 -10.05
C ARG A 13 1.32 7.23 -9.58
N ILE A 14 0.21 7.39 -10.28
CA ILE A 14 -0.98 6.55 -10.09
C ILE A 14 -0.63 5.11 -10.53
N LEU A 15 -0.93 4.13 -9.68
CA LEU A 15 -0.73 2.73 -9.99
C LEU A 15 -1.87 2.23 -10.90
N THR A 16 -1.48 1.66 -12.04
CA THR A 16 -2.41 1.05 -13.00
C THR A 16 -2.81 -0.36 -12.57
N ARG A 17 -3.83 -0.93 -13.21
CA ARG A 17 -4.20 -2.33 -13.01
C ARG A 17 -3.04 -3.29 -13.31
N VAL A 18 -2.25 -3.00 -14.34
CA VAL A 18 -1.06 -3.80 -14.70
C VAL A 18 0.00 -3.73 -13.61
N ASP A 19 0.15 -2.59 -12.93
CA ASP A 19 1.07 -2.46 -11.79
C ASP A 19 0.62 -3.36 -10.63
N VAL A 20 -0.67 -3.39 -10.31
CA VAL A 20 -1.25 -4.25 -9.27
C VAL A 20 -1.09 -5.74 -9.61
N GLN A 21 -1.34 -6.11 -10.87
CA GLN A 21 -1.14 -7.47 -11.35
C GLN A 21 0.34 -7.88 -11.21
N ARG A 22 1.28 -7.02 -11.62
CA ARG A 22 2.71 -7.28 -11.47
C ARG A 22 3.13 -7.43 -10.00
N ILE A 23 2.63 -6.57 -9.11
CA ILE A 23 2.86 -6.69 -7.67
C ILE A 23 2.36 -8.04 -7.15
N THR A 24 1.13 -8.40 -7.51
CA THR A 24 0.49 -9.66 -7.10
C THR A 24 1.31 -10.86 -7.57
N PHE A 25 1.74 -10.83 -8.83
CA PHE A 25 2.55 -11.88 -9.44
C PHE A 25 3.82 -12.12 -8.62
N HIS A 26 4.59 -11.08 -8.34
CA HIS A 26 5.87 -11.22 -7.65
C HIS A 26 5.73 -11.55 -6.18
N ILE A 27 4.70 -11.04 -5.48
CA ILE A 27 4.41 -11.49 -4.10
C ILE A 27 4.15 -12.99 -4.12
N ARG A 28 3.21 -13.45 -4.94
CA ARG A 28 2.84 -14.87 -5.02
C ARG A 28 4.02 -15.76 -5.38
N GLN A 29 4.77 -15.39 -6.41
CA GLN A 29 5.97 -16.10 -6.86
C GLN A 29 7.02 -16.20 -5.75
N THR A 30 7.22 -15.13 -4.96
CA THR A 30 8.19 -15.13 -3.86
C THR A 30 7.80 -16.11 -2.76
N PHE A 31 6.51 -16.16 -2.40
CA PHE A 31 6.02 -17.13 -1.42
C PHE A 31 6.08 -18.57 -1.92
N GLU A 32 5.72 -18.82 -3.18
CA GLU A 32 5.82 -20.15 -3.78
C GLU A 32 7.29 -20.60 -3.85
N ARG A 33 8.22 -19.73 -4.26
CA ARG A 33 9.65 -20.02 -4.26
C ARG A 33 10.18 -20.28 -2.85
N TYR A 34 9.80 -19.47 -1.86
CA TYR A 34 10.19 -19.68 -0.46
C TYR A 34 9.69 -21.04 0.07
N THR A 35 8.44 -21.39 -0.24
CA THR A 35 7.84 -22.66 0.15
C THR A 35 8.60 -23.83 -0.49
N GLU A 36 8.90 -23.74 -1.78
CA GLU A 36 9.68 -24.73 -2.50
C GLU A 36 11.10 -24.90 -1.92
N LEU A 37 11.76 -23.79 -1.60
CA LEU A 37 13.07 -23.77 -0.95
C LEU A 37 13.07 -24.52 0.38
N VAL A 38 12.05 -24.28 1.22
CA VAL A 38 11.91 -24.92 2.54
C VAL A 38 11.63 -26.42 2.42
N LEU A 39 10.76 -26.82 1.48
CA LEU A 39 10.31 -28.21 1.36
C LEU A 39 11.29 -29.09 0.57
N ASN A 40 11.85 -28.56 -0.52
CA ASN A 40 12.60 -29.33 -1.51
C ASN A 40 14.03 -28.83 -1.74
N GLY A 41 14.44 -27.76 -1.04
CA GLY A 41 15.80 -27.23 -1.08
C GLY A 41 16.07 -26.26 -2.23
N TYR A 42 17.24 -25.63 -2.16
CA TYR A 42 17.65 -24.52 -3.04
C TYR A 42 17.62 -24.87 -4.53
N LEU A 43 18.22 -25.99 -4.91
CA LEU A 43 18.32 -26.38 -6.33
C LEU A 43 16.94 -26.62 -6.97
N SER A 44 15.97 -27.13 -6.18
CA SER A 44 14.60 -27.32 -6.66
C SER A 44 13.90 -25.97 -6.91
N ALA A 45 14.10 -25.00 -6.00
CA ALA A 45 13.56 -23.66 -6.15
C ALA A 45 14.13 -22.94 -7.38
N GLU A 46 15.45 -22.97 -7.59
CA GLU A 46 16.09 -22.38 -8.77
C GLU A 46 15.52 -22.94 -10.07
N SER A 47 15.41 -24.28 -10.18
CA SER A 47 14.91 -24.91 -11.41
C SER A 47 13.48 -24.51 -11.80
N LYS A 48 12.68 -24.02 -10.86
CA LYS A 48 11.24 -23.73 -11.04
C LYS A 48 10.93 -22.26 -11.23
N PHE A 49 11.69 -21.37 -10.60
CA PHE A 49 11.31 -19.96 -10.46
C PHE A 49 12.28 -18.97 -11.10
N THR A 50 13.51 -19.40 -11.42
CA THR A 50 14.52 -18.56 -12.07
C THR A 50 14.12 -18.29 -13.52
N ASP A 51 14.36 -17.06 -13.99
CA ASP A 51 14.18 -16.69 -15.39
C ASP A 51 15.11 -17.54 -16.26
N PRO A 52 14.60 -18.33 -17.21
CA PRO A 52 15.44 -19.12 -18.11
C PRO A 52 16.41 -18.29 -18.96
N ASN A 53 16.21 -16.96 -19.05
CA ASN A 53 17.06 -16.04 -19.78
C ASN A 53 17.78 -15.01 -18.89
N GLY A 54 17.62 -15.08 -17.56
CA GLY A 54 18.23 -14.16 -16.59
C GLY A 54 19.48 -14.72 -15.92
N ASP A 55 20.01 -13.97 -14.96
CA ASP A 55 21.05 -14.42 -14.04
C ASP A 55 20.46 -15.29 -12.91
N ASP A 56 21.32 -15.94 -12.12
CA ASP A 56 20.90 -16.70 -10.93
C ASP A 56 20.09 -15.79 -9.98
N LEU A 57 18.95 -16.27 -9.47
CA LEU A 57 17.96 -15.55 -8.62
C LEU A 57 17.02 -14.57 -9.32
N ASP A 58 17.18 -14.28 -10.62
CA ASP A 58 16.24 -13.43 -11.36
C ASP A 58 14.86 -14.08 -11.40
N ALA A 59 13.86 -13.39 -10.85
CA ALA A 59 12.48 -13.82 -10.93
C ALA A 59 12.02 -13.85 -12.40
N LYS A 60 11.29 -14.91 -12.78
CA LYS A 60 10.51 -14.86 -14.03
C LYS A 60 9.68 -13.56 -14.08
N PRO A 61 9.79 -12.76 -15.15
CA PRO A 61 9.02 -11.52 -15.28
C PRO A 61 7.53 -11.80 -15.52
N PHE A 62 6.71 -10.81 -15.15
CA PHE A 62 5.28 -10.81 -15.43
C PHE A 62 4.98 -10.23 -16.82
N TYR A 63 4.29 -11.01 -17.67
CA TYR A 63 3.83 -10.59 -18.98
C TYR A 63 2.29 -10.50 -19.03
N PRO A 64 1.71 -9.28 -19.06
CA PRO A 64 0.25 -9.10 -19.03
C PRO A 64 -0.47 -9.63 -20.28
N GLU A 65 0.24 -9.86 -21.37
CA GLU A 65 -0.27 -10.48 -22.60
C GLU A 65 -0.30 -12.02 -22.54
N VAL A 66 0.32 -12.63 -21.53
CA VAL A 66 0.39 -14.08 -21.37
C VAL A 66 -0.75 -14.55 -20.47
N GLU A 67 -1.69 -15.31 -21.03
CA GLU A 67 -2.88 -15.83 -20.31
C GLU A 67 -2.52 -16.59 -19.03
N ARG A 68 -1.44 -17.39 -19.07
CA ARG A 68 -0.98 -18.12 -17.88
C ARG A 68 -0.59 -17.18 -16.73
N ASP A 69 0.05 -16.06 -17.03
CA ASP A 69 0.50 -15.10 -16.02
C ASP A 69 -0.70 -14.29 -15.49
N LEU A 70 -1.70 -14.00 -16.34
CA LEU A 70 -2.98 -13.42 -15.93
C LEU A 70 -3.72 -14.35 -14.97
N ASN A 71 -3.87 -15.63 -15.32
CA ASN A 71 -4.51 -16.63 -14.46
C ASN A 71 -3.74 -16.82 -13.13
N TYR A 72 -2.42 -16.61 -13.15
CA TYR A 72 -1.60 -16.69 -11.94
C TYR A 72 -1.84 -15.53 -10.96
N VAL A 73 -2.25 -14.35 -11.43
CA VAL A 73 -2.57 -13.22 -10.55
C VAL A 73 -4.03 -13.20 -10.11
N GLU A 74 -4.90 -14.04 -10.69
CA GLU A 74 -6.28 -14.25 -10.26
C GLU A 74 -6.35 -15.03 -8.94
N CYS A 75 -6.12 -14.32 -7.83
CA CYS A 75 -6.17 -14.84 -6.48
C CYS A 75 -6.78 -13.81 -5.51
N ASN A 76 -7.06 -14.23 -4.27
CA ASN A 76 -7.64 -13.32 -3.25
C ASN A 76 -6.78 -12.08 -3.03
N LEU A 77 -5.46 -12.23 -2.92
CA LEU A 77 -4.54 -11.09 -2.79
C LEU A 77 -4.66 -10.14 -3.98
N GLY A 78 -4.64 -10.67 -5.21
CA GLY A 78 -4.77 -9.86 -6.42
C GLY A 78 -6.10 -9.10 -6.48
N ARG A 79 -7.19 -9.77 -6.11
CA ARG A 79 -8.51 -9.15 -5.97
C ARG A 79 -8.51 -8.04 -4.92
N ASN A 80 -7.93 -8.28 -3.74
CA ASN A 80 -7.90 -7.30 -2.66
C ASN A 80 -7.06 -6.08 -3.02
N LEU A 81 -5.91 -6.27 -3.66
CA LEU A 81 -5.07 -5.16 -4.13
C LEU A 81 -5.75 -4.35 -5.24
N GLU A 82 -6.55 -4.98 -6.11
CA GLU A 82 -7.36 -4.24 -7.10
C GLU A 82 -8.49 -3.47 -6.42
N ILE A 83 -9.15 -4.04 -5.40
CA ILE A 83 -10.13 -3.31 -4.58
C ILE A 83 -9.49 -2.07 -3.94
N ILE A 84 -8.31 -2.21 -3.34
CA ILE A 84 -7.56 -1.08 -2.79
C ILE A 84 -7.27 -0.04 -3.86
N ARG A 85 -6.78 -0.47 -5.04
CA ARG A 85 -6.46 0.43 -6.15
C ARG A 85 -7.69 1.21 -6.60
N THR A 86 -8.79 0.54 -6.92
CA THR A 86 -10.02 1.20 -7.38
C THR A 86 -10.56 2.14 -6.30
N PHE A 87 -10.56 1.74 -5.03
CA PHE A 87 -10.93 2.61 -3.91
C PHE A 87 -10.10 3.90 -3.84
N CYS A 88 -8.78 3.82 -4.10
CA CYS A 88 -7.89 4.97 -4.03
C CYS A 88 -7.99 5.89 -5.25
N PHE A 89 -8.18 5.34 -6.45
CA PHE A 89 -7.93 6.09 -7.70
C PHE A 89 -9.14 6.24 -8.63
N GLU A 90 -10.17 5.41 -8.51
CA GLU A 90 -11.25 5.33 -9.51
C GLU A 90 -12.66 5.47 -8.91
N ALA A 91 -12.86 5.07 -7.66
CA ALA A 91 -14.18 5.08 -7.03
C ALA A 91 -14.69 6.52 -6.83
N GLU A 92 -15.80 6.86 -7.50
CA GLU A 92 -16.50 8.14 -7.33
C GLU A 92 -17.07 8.30 -5.91
N ASN A 93 -17.57 7.19 -5.35
CA ASN A 93 -18.01 7.09 -3.96
C ASN A 93 -17.23 5.96 -3.27
N PRO A 94 -16.04 6.26 -2.70
CA PRO A 94 -15.15 5.24 -2.14
C PRO A 94 -15.80 4.43 -1.03
N LYS A 95 -16.57 5.08 -0.15
CA LYS A 95 -17.25 4.39 0.96
C LYS A 95 -18.22 3.33 0.47
N SER A 96 -19.14 3.69 -0.43
CA SER A 96 -20.11 2.74 -0.99
C SER A 96 -19.44 1.67 -1.85
N TYR A 97 -18.34 1.99 -2.54
CA TYR A 97 -17.55 1.01 -3.27
C TYR A 97 -16.97 -0.06 -2.35
N LEU A 98 -16.39 0.33 -1.21
CA LEU A 98 -15.78 -0.60 -0.26
C LEU A 98 -16.84 -1.52 0.38
N GLU A 99 -17.99 -0.95 0.77
CA GLU A 99 -19.13 -1.70 1.30
C GLU A 99 -19.66 -2.73 0.26
N ALA A 100 -19.80 -2.33 -1.01
CA ALA A 100 -20.25 -3.21 -2.09
C ALA A 100 -19.24 -4.32 -2.42
N ALA A 101 -17.96 -4.11 -2.15
CA ALA A 101 -16.91 -5.13 -2.31
C ALA A 101 -16.96 -6.22 -1.23
N GLY A 102 -17.90 -6.16 -0.27
CA GLY A 102 -18.01 -7.11 0.83
C GLY A 102 -17.12 -6.79 2.02
N VAL A 103 -16.52 -5.59 2.04
CA VAL A 103 -15.70 -5.09 3.14
C VAL A 103 -16.61 -4.29 4.07
N THR A 104 -17.32 -5.00 4.94
CA THR A 104 -18.38 -4.48 5.84
C THR A 104 -17.96 -4.41 7.32
N ASP A 105 -18.89 -4.04 8.21
CA ASP A 105 -18.69 -3.90 9.68
C ASP A 105 -18.65 -5.24 10.47
N GLY A 106 -18.45 -6.39 9.83
CA GLY A 106 -18.48 -7.69 10.51
C GLY A 106 -17.29 -7.95 11.44
N TYR A 107 -17.55 -8.41 12.67
CA TYR A 107 -16.53 -8.66 13.69
C TYR A 107 -15.82 -10.03 13.55
N THR A 108 -16.45 -11.05 12.96
CA THR A 108 -15.87 -12.42 12.91
C THR A 108 -16.20 -13.25 11.67
N SER A 109 -16.72 -12.67 10.58
CA SER A 109 -16.88 -13.35 9.28
C SER A 109 -17.27 -12.31 8.22
N GLY A 110 -16.33 -11.92 7.38
CA GLY A 110 -16.48 -10.81 6.47
C GLY A 110 -16.25 -9.47 7.19
N GLY A 111 -15.58 -8.55 6.51
CA GLY A 111 -15.37 -7.19 7.00
C GLY A 111 -13.99 -6.63 6.73
N LEU A 112 -13.72 -5.42 7.23
CA LEU A 112 -12.43 -4.74 7.02
C LEU A 112 -11.26 -5.46 7.70
N ASN A 113 -11.46 -6.04 8.88
CA ASN A 113 -10.44 -6.85 9.56
C ASN A 113 -10.01 -8.05 8.70
N ASP A 114 -10.94 -8.88 8.24
CA ASP A 114 -10.64 -10.05 7.41
C ASP A 114 -9.96 -9.65 6.10
N PHE A 115 -10.49 -8.61 5.43
CA PHE A 115 -9.91 -8.05 4.22
C PHE A 115 -8.45 -7.61 4.43
N LEU A 116 -8.17 -6.89 5.52
CA LEU A 116 -6.82 -6.42 5.83
C LEU A 116 -5.91 -7.56 6.28
N TYR A 117 -6.44 -8.56 6.99
CA TYR A 117 -5.67 -9.72 7.44
C TYR A 117 -5.24 -10.63 6.28
N GLU A 118 -6.04 -10.72 5.22
CA GLU A 118 -5.65 -11.43 3.99
C GLU A 118 -4.68 -10.63 3.11
N THR A 119 -4.57 -9.31 3.32
CA THR A 119 -3.86 -8.41 2.40
C THR A 119 -2.54 -7.89 2.97
N LEU A 120 -2.53 -7.37 4.19
CA LEU A 120 -1.33 -6.76 4.78
C LEU A 120 -0.21 -7.77 5.02
N PRO A 121 -0.44 -8.92 5.71
CA PRO A 121 0.64 -9.86 6.01
C PRO A 121 1.45 -10.30 4.77
N PRO A 122 0.86 -10.76 3.65
CA PRO A 122 1.66 -11.14 2.49
C PRO A 122 2.40 -9.94 1.87
N CYS A 123 1.79 -8.75 1.82
CA CYS A 123 2.44 -7.54 1.31
C CYS A 123 3.66 -7.10 2.15
N LEU A 124 3.57 -7.18 3.47
CA LEU A 124 4.63 -6.75 4.37
C LEU A 124 5.72 -7.81 4.53
N ALA A 125 5.35 -9.09 4.56
CA ALA A 125 6.31 -10.20 4.62
C ALA A 125 7.11 -10.34 3.32
N PHE A 126 6.55 -9.93 2.18
CA PHE A 126 7.27 -9.86 0.90
C PHE A 126 8.58 -9.07 1.02
N GLU A 127 8.60 -7.93 1.71
CA GLU A 127 9.85 -7.17 1.95
C GLU A 127 10.90 -8.00 2.69
N GLY A 128 10.47 -8.70 3.74
CA GLY A 128 11.36 -9.53 4.55
C GLY A 128 11.96 -10.67 3.74
N LEU A 129 11.16 -11.30 2.89
CA LEU A 129 11.59 -12.38 2.02
C LEU A 129 12.59 -11.87 0.97
N LEU A 130 12.32 -10.75 0.29
CA LEU A 130 13.25 -10.17 -0.68
C LEU A 130 14.58 -9.79 -0.02
N ARG A 131 14.56 -9.14 1.14
CA ARG A 131 15.77 -8.77 1.90
C ARG A 131 16.57 -9.98 2.37
N SER A 132 15.93 -11.13 2.50
CA SER A 132 16.58 -12.39 2.86
C SER A 132 17.17 -13.13 1.66
N GLY A 133 17.14 -12.53 0.46
CA GLY A 133 17.65 -13.14 -0.77
C GLY A 133 16.77 -14.26 -1.32
N VAL A 134 15.46 -14.24 -0.99
CA VAL A 134 14.53 -15.24 -1.53
C VAL A 134 14.34 -15.05 -3.03
N MET A 135 14.39 -13.84 -3.58
CA MET A 135 14.27 -13.65 -5.02
C MET A 135 14.68 -12.25 -5.39
N GLU A 136 15.25 -12.05 -6.58
CA GLU A 136 15.42 -10.72 -7.15
C GLU A 136 14.23 -10.43 -8.08
N VAL A 137 13.42 -9.44 -7.72
CA VAL A 137 12.19 -9.11 -8.44
C VAL A 137 12.34 -7.79 -9.19
N PRO A 138 11.87 -7.69 -10.45
CA PRO A 138 11.85 -6.43 -11.20
C PRO A 138 10.72 -5.49 -10.75
N CYS A 139 10.28 -5.60 -9.49
CA CYS A 139 9.21 -4.82 -8.91
C CYS A 139 9.72 -3.95 -7.76
N LYS A 140 9.38 -2.66 -7.81
CA LYS A 140 9.65 -1.71 -6.75
C LYS A 140 8.77 -1.99 -5.55
N ILE A 141 9.36 -2.43 -4.45
CA ILE A 141 8.61 -2.75 -3.23
C ILE A 141 7.90 -1.53 -2.65
N GLU A 142 8.45 -0.35 -2.89
CA GLU A 142 7.88 0.91 -2.44
C GLU A 142 6.48 1.12 -2.99
N HIS A 143 6.16 0.60 -4.19
CA HIS A 143 4.80 0.68 -4.74
C HIS A 143 3.78 -0.10 -3.89
N VAL A 144 4.17 -1.20 -3.26
CA VAL A 144 3.32 -1.95 -2.33
C VAL A 144 3.00 -1.08 -1.12
N HIS A 145 4.04 -0.53 -0.49
CA HIS A 145 3.89 0.34 0.69
C HIS A 145 3.07 1.59 0.35
N TRP A 146 3.32 2.23 -0.80
CA TRP A 146 2.59 3.43 -1.20
C TRP A 146 1.12 3.14 -1.47
N LEU A 147 0.78 2.00 -2.09
CA LEU A 147 -0.61 1.61 -2.29
C LEU A 147 -1.33 1.41 -0.95
N LEU A 148 -0.71 0.70 -0.01
CA LEU A 148 -1.27 0.46 1.32
C LEU A 148 -1.39 1.76 2.14
N ILE A 149 -0.38 2.63 2.12
CA ILE A 149 -0.44 3.92 2.81
C ILE A 149 -1.51 4.82 2.19
N HIS A 150 -1.67 4.81 0.86
CA HIS A 150 -2.74 5.55 0.20
C HIS A 150 -4.11 5.01 0.61
N PHE A 151 -4.27 3.69 0.71
CA PHE A 151 -5.51 3.07 1.19
C PHE A 151 -5.92 3.61 2.56
N PHE A 152 -5.01 3.58 3.54
CA PHE A 152 -5.30 4.08 4.88
C PHE A 152 -5.48 5.60 4.94
N ALA A 153 -4.72 6.35 4.13
CA ALA A 153 -4.92 7.79 4.00
C ALA A 153 -6.33 8.10 3.47
N ARG A 154 -6.80 7.35 2.49
CA ARG A 154 -8.14 7.50 1.92
C ARG A 154 -9.22 7.03 2.89
N LEU A 155 -9.02 5.93 3.63
CA LEU A 155 -9.91 5.53 4.73
C LEU A 155 -10.04 6.65 5.77
N LYS A 156 -8.94 7.26 6.21
CA LYS A 156 -9.01 8.40 7.13
C LYS A 156 -9.77 9.58 6.54
N LEU A 157 -9.67 9.83 5.23
CA LEU A 157 -10.40 10.91 4.59
C LEU A 157 -11.91 10.66 4.62
N GLU A 158 -12.36 9.45 4.30
CA GLU A 158 -13.78 9.09 4.23
C GLU A 158 -14.42 8.92 5.62
N TYR A 159 -13.67 8.38 6.59
CA TYR A 159 -14.19 8.04 7.92
C TYR A 159 -13.74 9.01 9.03
N GLY A 160 -12.86 9.96 8.73
CA GLY A 160 -12.34 10.95 9.68
C GLY A 160 -11.13 10.48 10.50
N SER A 161 -11.07 9.19 10.84
CA SER A 161 -9.96 8.55 11.56
C SER A 161 -9.99 7.03 11.35
N LEU A 162 -8.90 6.36 11.72
CA LEU A 162 -8.86 4.88 11.75
C LEU A 162 -9.43 4.28 13.05
N SER A 163 -9.76 5.10 14.05
CA SER A 163 -10.28 4.63 15.33
C SER A 163 -11.69 4.03 15.22
N TYR A 164 -11.93 2.97 15.99
CA TYR A 164 -13.22 2.28 16.08
C TYR A 164 -14.38 3.22 16.40
N GLY A 165 -15.55 2.94 15.80
CA GLY A 165 -16.79 3.72 15.95
C GLY A 165 -17.00 4.79 14.87
N ARG A 166 -15.97 5.10 14.07
CA ARG A 166 -16.09 5.85 12.81
C ARG A 166 -15.84 4.97 11.59
N LEU A 167 -14.85 4.09 11.69
CA LEU A 167 -14.49 3.06 10.70
C LEU A 167 -14.93 1.69 11.25
N PRO A 168 -15.24 0.70 10.37
CA PRO A 168 -15.22 -0.71 10.75
C PRO A 168 -13.98 -1.08 11.57
N ASP A 169 -14.09 -2.08 12.43
CA ASP A 169 -12.97 -2.55 13.26
C ASP A 169 -11.75 -2.98 12.42
N ILE A 170 -10.56 -2.52 12.83
CA ILE A 170 -9.25 -2.84 12.23
C ILE A 170 -8.21 -3.25 13.29
N ASP A 171 -8.62 -3.52 14.53
CA ASP A 171 -7.71 -3.75 15.66
C ASP A 171 -6.81 -4.97 15.45
N MET A 172 -7.23 -5.95 14.64
CA MET A 172 -6.44 -7.16 14.36
C MET A 172 -5.18 -6.88 13.54
N VAL A 173 -5.07 -5.71 12.92
CA VAL A 173 -3.96 -5.34 12.04
C VAL A 173 -3.25 -4.06 12.49
N GLY A 174 -3.45 -3.62 13.74
CA GLY A 174 -2.86 -2.40 14.28
C GLY A 174 -1.33 -2.36 14.19
N ASP A 175 -0.65 -3.47 14.47
CA ASP A 175 0.81 -3.57 14.38
C ASP A 175 1.33 -3.38 12.94
N GLN A 176 0.60 -3.93 11.96
CA GLN A 176 0.91 -3.80 10.53
C GLN A 176 0.71 -2.35 10.08
N ILE A 177 -0.37 -1.69 10.52
CA ILE A 177 -0.62 -0.27 10.23
C ILE A 177 0.47 0.61 10.84
N ALA A 178 0.85 0.35 12.08
CA ALA A 178 1.93 1.06 12.75
C ALA A 178 3.28 0.86 12.05
N SER A 179 3.56 -0.34 11.54
CA SER A 179 4.80 -0.64 10.80
C SER A 179 4.93 0.14 9.48
N LEU A 180 3.80 0.54 8.88
CA LEU A 180 3.75 1.45 7.72
C LEU A 180 3.97 2.92 8.10
N GLY A 181 4.11 3.23 9.40
CA GLY A 181 4.26 4.58 9.92
C GLY A 181 2.97 5.41 9.92
N ILE A 182 1.82 4.74 9.91
CA ILE A 182 0.50 5.39 9.84
C ILE A 182 0.02 5.70 11.26
N HIS A 183 -0.34 6.95 11.49
CA HIS A 183 -1.01 7.37 12.72
C HIS A 183 -2.53 7.25 12.56
N GLU A 184 -3.23 6.77 13.58
CA GLU A 184 -4.68 6.51 13.53
C GLU A 184 -5.52 7.78 13.29
N SER A 185 -5.22 8.85 14.02
CA SER A 185 -6.01 10.09 14.01
C SER A 185 -5.45 11.23 13.16
N TYR A 186 -4.19 11.16 12.73
CA TYR A 186 -3.52 12.26 12.03
C TYR A 186 -2.87 11.82 10.74
N PHE A 187 -2.69 12.75 9.81
CA PHE A 187 -2.05 12.52 8.53
C PHE A 187 -0.59 12.94 8.55
N SER A 188 0.29 12.13 7.97
CA SER A 188 1.68 12.44 7.68
C SER A 188 1.82 13.14 6.32
N PHE A 189 2.95 13.82 6.08
CA PHE A 189 3.24 14.41 4.76
C PHE A 189 3.26 13.38 3.62
N ARG A 190 3.63 12.13 3.93
CA ARG A 190 3.60 11.03 2.97
C ARG A 190 2.19 10.75 2.48
N GLU A 191 1.24 10.67 3.41
CA GLU A 191 -0.17 10.47 3.10
C GLU A 191 -0.75 11.64 2.30
N LEU A 192 -0.38 12.88 2.64
CA LEU A 192 -0.77 14.05 1.85
C LEU A 192 -0.16 14.04 0.45
N THR A 193 1.06 13.52 0.31
CA THR A 193 1.72 13.42 -1.00
C THR A 193 0.92 12.51 -1.91
N LEU A 194 0.55 11.33 -1.41
CA LEU A 194 -0.27 10.34 -2.11
C LEU A 194 -1.66 10.90 -2.46
N LEU A 195 -2.38 11.45 -1.48
CA LEU A 195 -3.74 11.99 -1.66
C LEU A 195 -3.78 13.21 -2.59
N GLY A 196 -2.79 14.11 -2.48
CA GLY A 196 -2.77 15.37 -3.22
C GLY A 196 -2.13 15.28 -4.61
N GLY A 197 -1.68 14.10 -5.04
CA GLY A 197 -1.04 13.91 -6.35
C GLY A 197 0.30 14.65 -6.51
N TYR A 198 0.94 15.05 -5.41
CA TYR A 198 2.25 15.71 -5.47
C TYR A 198 3.33 14.71 -5.84
N LYS A 199 4.24 15.08 -6.74
CA LYS A 199 5.30 14.19 -7.23
C LYS A 199 6.23 13.67 -6.11
N THR A 200 6.49 14.47 -5.07
CA THR A 200 7.44 14.12 -3.99
C THR A 200 6.98 14.60 -2.61
N GLU A 201 7.42 13.92 -1.55
CA GLU A 201 7.15 14.35 -0.16
C GLU A 201 7.77 15.71 0.17
N ARG A 202 8.93 16.02 -0.43
CA ARG A 202 9.58 17.33 -0.28
C ARG A 202 8.68 18.49 -0.68
N ALA A 203 7.90 18.33 -1.75
CA ALA A 203 6.99 19.38 -2.21
C ALA A 203 5.89 19.68 -1.18
N VAL A 204 5.33 18.65 -0.54
CA VAL A 204 4.35 18.81 0.53
C VAL A 204 4.98 19.39 1.79
N ARG A 205 6.18 18.93 2.17
CA ARG A 205 6.91 19.47 3.34
C ARG A 205 7.17 20.96 3.22
N ASN A 206 7.44 21.46 2.02
CA ASN A 206 7.62 22.88 1.77
C ASN A 206 6.36 23.69 2.10
N LEU A 207 5.15 23.11 1.97
CA LEU A 207 3.90 23.78 2.35
C LEU A 207 3.81 24.07 3.85
N ALA A 208 4.52 23.31 4.69
CA ALA A 208 4.60 23.55 6.14
C ALA A 208 5.79 24.44 6.54
N SER A 209 6.61 24.90 5.59
CA SER A 209 7.79 25.72 5.88
C SER A 209 7.42 27.11 6.40
N PRO A 210 8.18 27.69 7.36
CA PRO A 210 8.04 29.09 7.76
C PRO A 210 8.26 30.10 6.61
N SER A 211 8.91 29.68 5.53
CA SER A 211 9.08 30.51 4.33
C SER A 211 7.83 30.55 3.44
N THR A 212 6.87 29.64 3.65
CA THR A 212 5.64 29.59 2.87
C THR A 212 4.67 30.65 3.38
N PRO A 213 4.06 31.49 2.51
CA PRO A 213 3.11 32.51 2.92
C PRO A 213 1.98 31.93 3.76
N GLU A 214 1.57 32.63 4.81
CA GLU A 214 0.65 32.14 5.83
C GLU A 214 -0.67 31.61 5.24
N HIS A 215 -1.25 32.32 4.27
CA HIS A 215 -2.47 31.92 3.55
C HIS A 215 -2.33 30.62 2.72
N ARG A 216 -1.11 30.12 2.49
CA ARG A 216 -0.81 28.87 1.79
C ARG A 216 -0.16 27.82 2.70
N ARG A 217 0.14 28.17 3.95
CA ARG A 217 0.91 27.32 4.85
C ARG A 217 -0.01 26.28 5.47
N LEU A 218 0.42 25.02 5.46
CA LEU A 218 -0.28 23.96 6.16
C LEU A 218 -0.04 24.09 7.67
N PRO A 219 -1.08 24.17 8.51
CA PRO A 219 -0.94 24.08 9.95
C PRO A 219 -0.54 22.65 10.33
N ILE A 220 0.50 22.53 11.16
CA ILE A 220 1.09 21.25 11.53
C ILE A 220 1.06 21.01 13.04
N ILE A 221 0.96 19.75 13.42
CA ILE A 221 1.16 19.23 14.77
C ILE A 221 2.53 18.57 14.81
N LYS A 222 3.37 18.95 15.77
CA LYS A 222 4.66 18.30 16.00
C LYS A 222 4.54 17.33 17.17
N ASN A 223 4.92 16.07 16.95
CA ASN A 223 5.03 15.06 18.00
C ASN A 223 6.40 14.38 17.87
N GLY A 224 7.34 14.75 18.74
CA GLY A 224 8.74 14.33 18.64
C GLY A 224 9.37 14.74 17.30
N ARG A 225 9.86 13.76 16.54
CA ARG A 225 10.43 13.97 15.19
C ARG A 225 9.37 13.93 14.07
N SER A 226 8.14 13.55 14.40
CA SER A 226 7.07 13.38 13.43
C SER A 226 6.25 14.66 13.30
N THR A 227 5.81 14.93 12.08
CA THR A 227 4.95 16.08 11.76
C THR A 227 3.65 15.57 11.16
N PHE A 228 2.55 16.08 11.69
CA PHE A 228 1.21 15.58 11.44
C PHE A 228 0.24 16.71 11.10
N LEU A 229 -0.89 16.37 10.49
CA LEU A 229 -2.00 17.27 10.20
C LEU A 229 -3.33 16.63 10.62
N THR A 230 -4.31 17.45 10.98
CA THR A 230 -5.65 16.98 11.30
C THR A 230 -6.48 16.71 10.05
N HIS A 231 -7.55 15.93 10.21
CA HIS A 231 -8.49 15.63 9.13
C HIS A 231 -9.11 16.88 8.51
N GLU A 232 -9.47 17.89 9.31
CA GLU A 232 -10.11 19.11 8.85
C GLU A 232 -9.17 19.91 7.93
N VAL A 233 -7.88 19.98 8.32
CA VAL A 233 -6.84 20.65 7.54
C VAL A 233 -6.63 19.96 6.20
N VAL A 234 -6.53 18.63 6.20
CA VAL A 234 -6.32 17.84 4.99
C VAL A 234 -7.53 17.92 4.06
N SER A 235 -8.73 17.79 4.59
CA SER A 235 -9.98 17.88 3.83
C SER A 235 -10.17 19.25 3.18
N ALA A 236 -9.90 20.33 3.92
CA ALA A 236 -9.95 21.69 3.38
C ALA A 236 -8.86 21.93 2.31
N TRP A 237 -7.65 21.41 2.54
CA TRP A 237 -6.55 21.53 1.60
C TRP A 237 -6.82 20.78 0.29
N LEU A 238 -7.27 19.53 0.36
CA LEU A 238 -7.56 18.71 -0.83
C LEU A 238 -8.61 19.37 -1.73
N LYS A 239 -9.67 19.96 -1.16
CA LYS A 239 -10.67 20.72 -1.93
C LYS A 239 -10.04 21.83 -2.78
N ASN A 240 -8.99 22.50 -2.28
CA ASN A 240 -8.30 23.55 -3.01
C ASN A 240 -7.32 23.02 -4.07
N VAL A 241 -6.85 21.78 -3.93
CA VAL A 241 -5.92 21.14 -4.85
C VAL A 241 -6.65 20.47 -6.01
N THR A 242 -7.79 19.82 -5.75
CA THR A 242 -8.60 19.11 -6.75
C THR A 242 -9.55 20.01 -7.54
N SER A 243 -9.79 21.25 -7.10
CA SER A 243 -10.60 22.24 -7.84
C SER A 243 -9.81 23.01 -8.91
N LYS A 244 -8.61 22.54 -9.26
CA LYS A 244 -7.76 23.10 -10.32
C LYS A 244 -7.59 22.09 -11.43
#